data_AF-A0A2G7GLT1-F1
#
_entry.id   AF-A0A2G7GLT1-F1
#
_cell.length_a   1.000
_cell.length_b   1.000
_cell.length_c   1.000
_cell.angle_alpha   90.00
_cell.angle_beta   90.00
_cell.angle_gamma   90.00
#
_symmetry.space_group_name_H-M   'P 1'
#
loop_
_entity.id
_entity.type
_entity.pdbx_description
1 polymer ?
#
loop_
_entity_poly.entity_id
_entity_poly.type
_entity_poly.pdbx_seq_one_letter_code
_entity_poly.pdbx_strand_id
1 'polypeptide(L)'
;MPKRLTVKAHLTLEELERCYRQARDGVELTRYQTIWLLAQGKQTKDIAAVVGYTPNSIRRLTRQYNQHGPEVLRNRRRNQPGAPTLLTKGQQAQLAQALQKPAPDGEAWNSRRVAEWMSKLLKRPVAVQRGWEYLRLLQKSIEVAQPCHKTEA
;
A
#
# COMPACT_ATOMS: atom_id res chain seq x y z
N MET A 1 -29.66 30.61 -5.18
CA MET A 1 -29.31 29.32 -5.82
C MET A 1 -28.01 28.80 -5.21
N PRO A 2 -27.86 27.48 -4.97
CA PRO A 2 -26.60 26.93 -4.48
C PRO A 2 -25.48 27.14 -5.53
N LYS A 3 -24.32 27.62 -5.06
CA LYS A 3 -23.17 27.92 -5.92
C LYS A 3 -22.61 26.62 -6.49
N ARG A 4 -22.53 26.55 -7.83
CA ARG A 4 -21.93 25.40 -8.53
C ARG A 4 -20.42 25.41 -8.34
N LEU A 5 -19.84 24.24 -8.09
CA LEU A 5 -18.39 24.08 -8.09
C LEU A 5 -17.88 24.01 -9.53
N THR A 6 -16.90 24.84 -9.84
CA THR A 6 -16.24 24.84 -11.15
C THR A 6 -15.06 23.87 -11.14
N VAL A 7 -15.02 22.97 -12.11
CA VAL A 7 -13.90 22.07 -12.38
C VAL A 7 -13.05 22.68 -13.50
N LYS A 8 -11.73 22.76 -13.30
CA LYS A 8 -10.80 23.20 -14.34
C LYS A 8 -10.63 22.08 -15.37
N ALA A 9 -10.66 22.42 -16.65
CA ALA A 9 -10.55 21.46 -17.75
C ALA A 9 -9.12 20.92 -17.91
N HIS A 10 -8.67 20.11 -16.95
CA HIS A 10 -7.41 19.36 -17.05
C HIS A 10 -7.57 18.06 -17.85
N LEU A 11 -8.79 17.54 -17.91
CA LEU A 11 -9.21 16.42 -18.76
C LEU A 11 -10.54 16.80 -19.43
N THR A 12 -10.77 16.27 -20.62
CA THR A 12 -12.08 16.37 -21.28
C THR A 12 -13.11 15.49 -20.57
N LEU A 13 -14.38 15.71 -20.87
CA LEU A 13 -15.47 14.91 -20.30
C LEU A 13 -15.33 13.42 -20.67
N GLU A 14 -14.93 13.15 -21.92
CA GLU A 14 -14.71 11.80 -22.44
C GLU A 14 -13.50 11.12 -21.79
N GLU A 15 -12.44 11.88 -21.52
CA GLU A 15 -11.26 11.36 -20.82
C GLU A 15 -11.59 10.97 -19.37
N LEU A 16 -12.37 11.80 -18.68
CA LEU A 16 -12.86 11.50 -17.33
C LEU A 16 -13.71 10.23 -17.31
N GLU A 17 -14.60 10.08 -18.28
CA GLU A 17 -15.42 8.87 -18.42
C GLU A 17 -14.56 7.63 -18.71
N ARG A 18 -13.62 7.74 -19.64
CA ARG A 18 -12.69 6.65 -19.98
C ARG A 18 -11.87 6.23 -18.76
N CYS A 19 -11.32 7.19 -18.02
CA CYS A 19 -10.56 6.91 -16.80
C CYS A 19 -11.45 6.26 -15.72
N TYR A 20 -12.69 6.73 -15.55
CA TYR A 20 -13.66 6.11 -14.65
C TYR A 20 -13.93 4.65 -15.02
N ARG A 21 -14.17 4.34 -16.30
CA ARG A 21 -14.43 2.97 -16.78
C ARG A 21 -13.20 2.05 -16.66
N GLN A 22 -12.00 2.59 -16.74
CA GLN A 22 -10.75 1.83 -16.64
C GLN A 22 -10.24 1.66 -15.20
N ALA A 23 -10.72 2.47 -14.26
CA ALA A 23 -10.30 2.41 -12.87
C ALA A 23 -10.66 1.06 -12.23
N ARG A 24 -9.66 0.36 -11.71
CA ARG A 24 -9.84 -0.92 -10.98
C ARG A 24 -9.87 -0.75 -9.47
N ASP A 25 -9.40 0.39 -8.97
CA ASP A 25 -9.39 0.74 -7.56
C ASP A 25 -10.66 1.52 -7.21
N GLY A 26 -11.38 1.08 -6.17
CA GLY A 26 -12.66 1.71 -5.79
C GLY A 26 -12.51 3.17 -5.37
N VAL A 27 -11.36 3.57 -4.82
CA VAL A 27 -11.11 4.96 -4.43
C VAL A 27 -10.87 5.82 -5.67
N GLU A 28 -10.07 5.35 -6.63
CA GLU A 28 -9.87 6.03 -7.91
C GLU A 28 -11.18 6.19 -8.68
N LEU A 29 -11.95 5.10 -8.77
CA LEU A 29 -13.24 5.07 -9.46
C LEU A 29 -14.18 6.14 -8.89
N THR A 30 -14.35 6.18 -7.57
CA THR A 30 -15.22 7.17 -6.90
C THR A 30 -14.74 8.61 -7.14
N ARG A 31 -13.43 8.84 -7.16
CA ARG A 31 -12.84 10.16 -7.42
C ARG A 31 -13.06 10.62 -8.86
N TYR A 32 -12.82 9.75 -9.85
CA TYR A 32 -13.10 10.04 -11.25
C TYR A 32 -14.60 10.29 -11.48
N GLN A 33 -15.47 9.46 -10.90
CA GLN A 33 -16.93 9.64 -10.97
C GLN A 33 -17.35 11.01 -10.42
N THR A 34 -16.79 11.41 -9.27
CA THR A 34 -17.09 12.71 -8.64
C THR A 34 -16.72 13.89 -9.55
N ILE A 35 -15.50 13.88 -10.11
CA ILE A 35 -15.04 14.97 -11.00
C ILE A 35 -15.80 14.96 -12.33
N TRP A 36 -16.10 13.78 -12.89
CA TRP A 36 -16.89 13.63 -14.10
C TRP A 36 -18.30 14.20 -13.95
N LEU A 37 -19.02 13.86 -12.87
CA LEU A 37 -20.36 14.39 -12.60
C LEU A 37 -20.34 15.91 -12.36
N LEU A 38 -19.30 16.43 -11.71
CA LEU A 38 -19.13 17.88 -11.55
C LEU A 38 -18.86 18.58 -12.90
N ALA A 39 -18.05 17.98 -13.78
CA ALA A 39 -17.79 18.51 -15.12
C ALA A 39 -19.06 18.52 -16.00
N GLN A 40 -20.00 17.59 -15.78
CA GLN A 40 -21.34 17.61 -16.37
C GLN A 40 -22.27 18.67 -15.78
N GLY A 41 -21.84 19.40 -14.75
CA GLY A 41 -22.62 20.44 -14.09
C GLY A 41 -23.64 19.95 -13.05
N LYS A 42 -23.52 18.69 -12.58
CA LYS A 42 -24.37 18.15 -11.51
C LYS A 42 -24.09 18.88 -10.18
N GLN A 43 -25.10 18.92 -9.30
CA GLN A 43 -24.96 19.61 -8.02
C GLN A 43 -24.24 18.74 -6.99
N THR A 44 -23.44 19.36 -6.12
CA THR A 44 -22.68 18.66 -5.08
C THR A 44 -23.55 17.80 -4.17
N LYS A 45 -24.77 18.23 -3.87
CA LYS A 45 -25.71 17.46 -3.04
C LYS A 45 -26.15 16.15 -3.69
N ASP A 46 -26.42 16.18 -4.99
CA ASP A 46 -26.89 15.01 -5.75
C ASP A 46 -25.72 14.05 -5.94
N ILE A 47 -24.53 14.59 -6.21
CA ILE A 47 -23.29 13.81 -6.28
C ILE A 47 -23.02 13.12 -4.93
N ALA A 48 -23.12 13.84 -3.81
CA ALA A 48 -22.90 13.28 -2.47
C ALA A 48 -23.80 12.06 -2.19
N ALA A 49 -25.07 12.11 -2.62
CA ALA A 49 -26.00 10.99 -2.47
C ALA A 49 -25.61 9.77 -3.32
N VAL A 50 -24.95 9.98 -4.46
CA VAL A 50 -24.54 8.91 -5.40
C VAL A 50 -23.21 8.27 -5.02
N VAL A 51 -22.18 9.08 -4.72
CA VAL A 51 -20.81 8.57 -4.48
C VAL A 51 -20.49 8.29 -3.01
N GLY A 52 -21.37 8.66 -2.08
CA GLY A 52 -21.16 8.45 -0.64
C GLY A 52 -20.13 9.40 0.00
N TYR A 53 -19.71 10.44 -0.72
CA TYR A 53 -18.83 11.50 -0.18
C TYR A 53 -19.64 12.62 0.45
N THR A 54 -19.11 13.17 1.55
CA THR A 54 -19.67 14.41 2.10
C THR A 54 -19.44 15.59 1.13
N PRO A 55 -20.30 16.62 1.14
CA PRO A 55 -20.09 17.83 0.33
C PRO A 55 -18.74 18.51 0.57
N ASN A 56 -18.20 18.44 1.79
CA ASN A 56 -16.88 18.96 2.12
C ASN A 56 -15.75 18.14 1.46
N SER A 57 -15.87 16.82 1.45
CA SER A 57 -14.93 15.94 0.75
C SER A 57 -14.91 16.22 -0.74
N ILE A 58 -16.08 16.41 -1.36
CA ILE A 58 -16.20 16.78 -2.78
C ILE A 58 -15.51 18.12 -3.04
N ARG A 59 -15.81 19.16 -2.25
CA ARG A 59 -15.15 20.48 -2.37
C ARG A 59 -13.63 20.39 -2.29
N ARG A 60 -13.11 19.62 -1.34
CA ARG A 60 -11.67 19.42 -1.15
C ARG A 60 -11.05 18.71 -2.36
N LEU A 61 -11.69 17.65 -2.85
CA LEU A 61 -11.24 16.91 -4.03
C LEU A 61 -11.20 17.81 -5.26
N THR A 62 -12.25 18.59 -5.52
CA THR A 62 -12.31 19.53 -6.63
C THR A 62 -11.20 20.58 -6.55
N ARG A 63 -10.94 21.14 -5.36
CA ARG A 63 -9.85 22.10 -5.17
C ARG A 63 -8.49 21.47 -5.50
N GLN A 64 -8.23 20.27 -5.01
CA GLN A 64 -6.98 19.55 -5.29
C GLN A 64 -6.83 19.23 -6.77
N TYR A 65 -7.90 18.79 -7.42
CA TYR A 65 -7.91 18.52 -8.86
C TYR A 65 -7.63 19.78 -9.66
N ASN A 66 -8.28 20.90 -9.32
CA ASN A 66 -8.05 22.17 -9.99
C ASN A 66 -6.61 22.67 -9.84
N GLN A 67 -5.96 22.40 -8.70
CA GLN A 67 -4.59 22.82 -8.41
C GLN A 67 -3.51 21.90 -9.01
N HIS A 68 -3.70 20.58 -8.91
CA HIS A 68 -2.65 19.59 -9.20
C HIS A 68 -2.99 18.65 -10.37
N GLY A 69 -4.17 18.80 -10.99
CA GLY A 69 -4.59 18.01 -12.13
C GLY A 69 -5.06 16.59 -11.77
N PRO A 70 -5.17 15.69 -12.76
CA PRO A 70 -5.75 14.35 -12.60
C PRO A 70 -4.92 13.42 -11.70
N GLU A 71 -3.67 13.76 -11.44
CA GLU A 71 -2.77 13.00 -10.57
C GLU A 71 -3.30 12.81 -9.14
N VAL A 72 -4.15 13.71 -8.64
CA VAL A 72 -4.78 13.58 -7.32
C VAL A 72 -5.90 12.53 -7.28
N LEU A 73 -6.44 12.15 -8.45
CA LEU A 73 -7.50 11.16 -8.56
C LEU A 73 -6.94 9.75 -8.44
N ARG A 74 -5.65 9.56 -8.72
CA ARG A 74 -4.94 8.28 -8.60
C ARG A 74 -4.70 7.90 -7.13
N ASN A 75 -4.86 6.62 -6.81
CA ASN A 75 -4.58 6.03 -5.51
C ASN A 75 -3.11 5.64 -5.43
N ARG A 76 -2.28 6.62 -5.05
CA ARG A 76 -0.82 6.43 -4.91
C ARG A 76 -0.42 5.42 -3.83
N ARG A 77 -1.32 5.03 -2.92
CA ARG A 77 -0.99 4.11 -1.81
C ARG A 77 -0.66 2.70 -2.30
N ARG A 78 -1.28 2.23 -3.39
CA ARG A 78 -1.07 0.87 -3.90
C ARG A 78 0.34 0.67 -4.47
N ASN A 79 0.93 1.75 -4.99
CA ASN A 79 2.24 1.72 -5.65
C ASN A 79 3.36 2.29 -4.77
N GLN A 80 3.05 2.82 -3.58
CA GLN A 80 4.08 3.22 -2.64
C GLN A 80 4.54 1.98 -1.88
N PRO A 81 5.85 1.63 -1.95
CA PRO A 81 6.39 0.65 -1.02
C PRO A 81 6.06 1.15 0.39
N GLY A 82 5.59 0.24 1.25
CA GLY A 82 5.33 0.56 2.64
C GLY A 82 6.58 1.10 3.35
N ALA A 83 6.46 1.42 4.64
CA ALA A 83 7.60 1.86 5.43
C ALA A 83 8.81 0.93 5.21
N PRO A 84 10.04 1.50 5.09
CA PRO A 84 11.23 0.72 4.78
C PRO A 84 11.41 -0.42 5.79
N THR A 85 11.70 -1.62 5.27
CA THR A 85 11.97 -2.79 6.11
C THR A 85 13.25 -2.56 6.91
N LEU A 86 13.30 -3.07 8.16
CA LEU A 86 14.47 -2.91 9.03
C LEU A 86 15.74 -3.56 8.47
N LEU A 87 15.57 -4.65 7.73
CA LEU A 87 16.62 -5.34 6.98
C LEU A 87 16.40 -5.16 5.48
N THR A 88 17.49 -4.89 4.74
CA THR A 88 17.50 -4.95 3.27
C THR A 88 17.30 -6.39 2.79
N LYS A 89 16.98 -6.60 1.50
CA LYS A 89 16.83 -7.96 0.94
C LYS A 89 18.11 -8.81 1.11
N GLY A 90 19.29 -8.20 0.95
CA GLY A 90 20.56 -8.89 1.17
C GLY A 90 20.76 -9.31 2.63
N GLN A 91 20.39 -8.45 3.58
CA GLN A 91 20.46 -8.76 5.01
C GLN A 91 19.43 -9.82 5.42
N GLN A 92 18.26 -9.87 4.77
CA GLN A 92 17.29 -10.94 4.97
C GLN A 92 17.83 -12.29 4.49
N ALA A 93 18.55 -12.32 3.37
CA ALA A 93 19.22 -13.53 2.89
C ALA A 93 20.34 -13.99 3.85
N GLN A 94 21.11 -13.06 4.41
CA GLN A 94 22.09 -13.38 5.46
C GLN A 94 21.43 -13.96 6.71
N LEU A 95 20.29 -13.42 7.14
CA LEU A 95 19.53 -13.97 8.25
C LEU A 95 19.00 -15.37 7.92
N ALA A 96 18.46 -15.58 6.71
CA ALA A 96 17.99 -16.89 6.26
C ALA A 96 19.10 -17.95 6.26
N GLN A 97 20.31 -17.58 5.79
CA GLN A 97 21.48 -18.46 5.86
C GLN A 97 21.92 -18.74 7.30
N ALA A 98 21.85 -17.76 8.19
CA ALA A 98 22.15 -17.95 9.61
C ALA A 98 21.15 -18.91 10.27
N LEU A 99 19.87 -18.83 9.92
CA LEU A 99 18.81 -19.71 10.43
C LEU A 99 18.98 -21.19 10.02
N GLN A 100 19.70 -21.49 8.93
CA GLN A 100 20.01 -22.87 8.51
C GLN A 100 21.06 -23.53 9.40
N LYS A 101 21.87 -22.74 10.11
CA LYS A 101 22.87 -23.23 11.07
C LYS A 101 22.28 -23.25 12.48
N PRO A 102 22.73 -24.14 13.37
CA PRO A 102 22.37 -24.07 14.78
C PRO A 102 22.71 -22.68 15.33
N ALA A 103 21.89 -22.18 16.27
CA ALA A 103 22.13 -20.86 16.83
C ALA A 103 23.51 -20.80 17.52
N PRO A 104 24.10 -19.62 17.71
CA PRO A 104 25.46 -19.47 18.26
C PRO A 104 25.71 -20.19 19.59
N ASP A 105 24.65 -20.43 20.38
CA ASP A 105 24.72 -21.09 21.69
C ASP A 105 24.32 -22.58 21.66
N GLY A 106 24.10 -23.16 20.48
CA GLY A 106 23.80 -24.59 20.30
C GLY A 106 22.31 -25.00 20.40
N GLU A 107 21.39 -24.08 20.73
CA GLU A 107 19.96 -24.37 20.79
C GLU A 107 19.15 -23.76 19.62
N ALA A 108 17.85 -24.01 19.56
CA ALA A 108 16.96 -23.55 18.49
C ALA A 108 16.87 -22.01 18.40
N TRP A 109 16.60 -21.50 17.19
CA TRP A 109 16.37 -20.08 16.94
C TRP A 109 15.05 -19.61 17.57
N ASN A 110 15.11 -18.55 18.38
CA ASN A 110 13.95 -17.89 18.98
C ASN A 110 13.94 -16.38 18.65
N SER A 111 12.82 -15.71 18.94
CA SER A 111 12.62 -14.29 18.61
C SER A 111 13.69 -13.37 19.21
N ARG A 112 14.17 -13.67 20.43
CA ARG A 112 15.22 -12.93 21.12
C ARG A 112 16.56 -13.07 20.41
N ARG A 113 16.96 -14.29 20.03
CA ARG A 113 18.21 -14.56 19.31
C ARG A 113 18.22 -13.92 17.93
N VAL A 114 17.09 -13.94 17.23
CA VAL A 114 16.96 -13.23 15.94
C VAL A 114 17.12 -11.73 16.15
N ALA A 115 16.51 -11.16 17.19
CA ALA A 115 16.69 -9.74 17.51
C ALA A 115 18.14 -9.39 17.91
N GLU A 116 18.82 -10.24 18.67
CA GLU A 116 20.23 -10.08 19.04
C GLU A 116 21.14 -10.16 17.80
N TRP A 117 20.90 -11.12 16.90
CA TRP A 117 21.61 -11.22 15.64
C TRP A 117 21.39 -9.99 14.75
N MET A 118 20.14 -9.53 14.62
CA MET A 118 19.80 -8.31 13.90
C MET A 118 20.43 -7.08 14.54
N SER A 119 20.53 -7.04 15.87
CA SER A 119 21.15 -5.93 16.59
C SER A 119 22.65 -5.84 16.32
N LYS A 120 23.33 -7.00 16.26
CA LYS A 120 24.74 -7.09 15.87
C LYS A 120 24.95 -6.62 14.43
N LEU A 121 24.10 -7.06 13.50
CA LEU A 121 24.19 -6.68 12.08
C LEU A 121 23.93 -5.18 11.85
N LEU A 122 22.90 -4.63 12.51
CA LEU A 122 22.48 -3.24 12.35
C LEU A 122 23.21 -2.26 13.28
N LYS A 123 24.06 -2.76 14.20
CA LYS A 123 24.79 -1.98 15.22
C LYS A 123 23.87 -1.10 16.08
N ARG A 124 22.64 -1.55 16.34
CA ARG A 124 21.65 -0.86 17.17
C ARG A 124 20.71 -1.86 17.83
N PRO A 125 20.11 -1.55 18.99
CA PRO A 125 19.16 -2.45 19.64
C PRO A 125 17.92 -2.64 18.76
N VAL A 126 17.55 -3.89 18.53
CA VAL A 126 16.34 -4.30 17.83
C VAL A 126 15.38 -4.92 18.84
N ALA A 127 14.14 -4.46 18.86
CA ALA A 127 13.12 -5.01 19.75
C ALA A 127 12.83 -6.49 19.41
N VAL A 128 12.60 -7.31 20.44
CA VAL A 128 12.30 -8.76 20.31
C VAL A 128 11.12 -9.02 19.38
N GLN A 129 10.11 -8.15 19.40
CA GLN A 129 8.97 -8.22 18.48
C GLN A 129 9.41 -8.22 17.00
N ARG A 130 10.39 -7.39 16.64
CA ARG A 130 10.93 -7.34 15.27
C ARG A 130 11.66 -8.64 14.94
N GLY A 131 12.39 -9.22 15.90
CA GLY A 131 13.00 -10.54 15.73
C GLY A 131 11.97 -11.62 15.39
N TRP A 132 10.80 -11.60 16.04
CA TRP A 132 9.69 -12.51 15.74
C TRP A 132 9.02 -12.25 14.39
N GLU A 133 8.81 -10.98 14.02
CA GLU A 133 8.27 -10.60 12.70
C GLU A 133 9.14 -11.17 11.57
N TYR A 134 10.47 -11.04 11.69
CA TYR A 134 11.42 -11.56 10.71
C TYR A 134 11.54 -13.09 10.75
N LEU A 135 11.47 -13.71 11.93
CA LEU A 135 11.45 -15.16 12.05
C LEU A 135 10.23 -15.76 11.31
N ARG A 136 9.03 -15.19 11.51
CA ARG A 136 7.81 -15.61 10.79
C ARG A 136 7.88 -15.37 9.30
N LEU A 137 8.42 -14.21 8.89
CA LEU A 137 8.59 -13.88 7.48
C LEU A 137 9.46 -14.93 6.77
N LEU A 138 10.57 -15.32 7.41
CA LEU A 138 11.54 -16.26 6.85
C LEU A 138 11.08 -17.72 6.95
N GLN A 139 10.35 -18.11 8.01
CA GLN A 139 9.73 -19.43 8.10
C GLN A 139 8.75 -19.67 6.94
N LYS A 140 7.89 -18.69 6.64
CA LYS A 140 7.01 -18.75 5.46
C LYS A 140 7.80 -18.85 4.16
N SER A 141 8.92 -18.14 4.04
CA SER A 141 9.79 -18.25 2.85
C SER A 141 10.50 -19.61 2.74
N ILE A 142 10.89 -20.23 3.86
CA ILE A 142 11.48 -21.57 3.89
C ILE A 142 10.43 -22.64 3.53
N GLU A 143 9.23 -22.55 4.10
CA GLU A 143 8.10 -23.44 3.77
C GLU A 143 7.72 -23.36 2.28
N VAL A 144 7.69 -22.15 1.70
CA VAL A 144 7.39 -21.97 0.26
C VAL A 144 8.55 -22.41 -0.65
N ALA A 145 9.79 -22.43 -0.15
CA ALA A 145 10.96 -22.87 -0.90
C ALA A 145 11.22 -24.38 -0.82
N GLN A 146 10.50 -25.14 0.02
CA GLN A 146 10.53 -26.59 -0.01
C GLN A 146 9.57 -27.09 -1.11
N PRO A 147 10.05 -27.56 -2.27
CA PRO A 147 9.19 -28.29 -3.18
C PRO A 147 8.69 -29.53 -2.46
N CYS A 148 7.42 -29.86 -2.65
CA CYS A 148 6.79 -31.08 -2.17
C CYS A 148 7.66 -32.28 -2.56
N HIS A 149 8.55 -32.72 -1.67
CA HIS A 149 9.14 -34.04 -1.74
C HIS A 149 8.00 -35.00 -1.47
N LYS A 150 7.30 -35.40 -2.55
CA LYS A 150 6.47 -36.60 -2.52
C LYS A 150 7.40 -37.71 -2.05
N THR A 151 7.17 -38.12 -0.82
CA THR A 151 7.75 -39.31 -0.23
C THR A 151 7.08 -40.49 -0.92
N GLU A 152 7.89 -41.21 -1.70
CA GLU A 152 7.94 -42.67 -1.91
C GLU A 152 6.63 -43.45 -2.18
N ALA A 153 6.66 -44.20 -3.28
CA ALA A 153 6.58 -45.67 -3.26
C ALA A 153 7.31 -46.23 -4.49
#